data_AF-A0A259ST69-F1
#
_entry.id   AF-A0A259ST69-F1
#
_cell.length_a   1.000
_cell.length_b   1.000
_cell.length_c   1.000
_cell.angle_alpha   90.00
_cell.angle_beta   90.00
_cell.angle_gamma   90.00
#
_symmetry.space_group_name_H-M   'P 1'
#
loop_
_entity.id
_entity.type
_entity.pdbx_description
1 polymer ?
#
loop_
_entity_poly.entity_id
_entity_poly.type
_entity_poly.pdbx_seq_one_letter_code
_entity_poly.pdbx_strand_id
1 'polypeptide(L)' 'MPVPARQDPRWQALVEHPEAHTYSFLALRILMQRIARNSPLAPAARAAAIEEVQALFTKNERLVAADIQSIFG' A
#
# COMPACT_ATOMS: atom_id res chain seq x y z
N MET A 1 7.92 -12.41 -5.46
CA MET A 1 7.92 -11.22 -6.34
C MET A 1 8.58 -10.10 -5.57
N PRO A 2 9.55 -9.37 -6.15
CA PRO A 2 10.15 -8.23 -5.47
C PRO A 2 9.12 -7.10 -5.29
N VAL A 3 9.22 -6.35 -4.20
CA VAL A 3 8.39 -5.17 -3.93
C VAL A 3 8.57 -4.15 -5.08
N PRO A 4 7.48 -3.68 -5.73
CA PRO A 4 7.59 -2.71 -6.82
C PRO A 4 8.27 -1.40 -6.39
N ALA A 5 8.95 -0.75 -7.34
CA ALA A 5 9.58 0.55 -7.10
C ALA A 5 8.54 1.59 -6.69
N ARG A 6 8.92 2.59 -5.88
CA ARG A 6 8.01 3.63 -5.34
C ARG A 6 7.29 4.46 -6.41
N GLN A 7 7.88 4.56 -7.59
CA GLN A 7 7.34 5.33 -8.71
C GLN A 7 6.35 4.51 -9.55
N ASP A 8 6.10 3.24 -9.19
CA ASP A 8 5.15 2.41 -9.90
C ASP A 8 3.72 2.98 -9.73
N PRO A 9 2.99 3.22 -10.84
CA PRO A 9 1.64 3.80 -10.79
C PRO A 9 0.65 2.93 -10.01
N ARG A 10 0.93 1.63 -9.82
CA ARG A 10 0.10 0.74 -9.01
C ARG A 10 0.06 1.16 -7.54
N TRP A 11 1.10 1.81 -7.01
CA TRP A 11 1.06 2.38 -5.67
C TRP A 11 0.07 3.55 -5.56
N GLN A 12 -0.03 4.37 -6.60
CA GLN A 12 -1.01 5.46 -6.63
C GLN A 12 -2.43 4.90 -6.65
N ALA A 13 -2.69 3.91 -7.53
CA ALA A 13 -3.98 3.24 -7.59
C ALA A 13 -4.35 2.59 -6.23
N LEU A 14 -3.38 1.97 -5.55
CA LEU A 14 -3.57 1.35 -4.25
C LEU A 14 -3.96 2.37 -3.17
N VAL A 15 -3.32 3.55 -3.16
CA VAL A 15 -3.57 4.61 -2.18
C VAL A 15 -4.85 5.40 -2.51
N GLU A 16 -5.23 5.49 -3.78
CA GLU A 16 -6.48 6.11 -4.24
C GLU A 16 -7.70 5.24 -4.00
N HIS A 17 -7.56 3.92 -4.17
CA HIS A 17 -8.61 2.94 -3.96
C HIS A 17 -8.18 1.88 -2.92
N PRO A 18 -7.98 2.28 -1.65
CA PRO A 18 -7.49 1.39 -0.61
C PRO A 18 -8.42 0.23 -0.30
N GLU A 19 -9.71 0.34 -0.64
CA GLU A 19 -10.72 -0.72 -0.47
C GLU A 19 -10.82 -1.70 -1.65
N ALA A 20 -10.10 -1.45 -2.76
CA ALA A 20 -10.13 -2.33 -3.93
C ALA A 20 -9.43 -3.68 -3.70
N HIS A 21 -8.64 -3.80 -2.63
CA HIS A 21 -7.89 -5.01 -2.31
C HIS A 21 -8.19 -5.51 -0.90
N THR A 22 -8.13 -6.82 -0.72
CA THR A 22 -8.21 -7.45 0.60
C THR A 22 -6.79 -7.64 1.14
N TYR A 23 -6.53 -7.12 2.34
CA TYR A 23 -5.23 -7.26 3.00
C TYR A 23 -5.30 -8.34 4.09
N SER A 24 -4.45 -9.35 3.96
CA SER A 24 -4.28 -10.43 4.92
C SER A 24 -3.45 -9.99 6.12
N PHE A 25 -2.45 -9.12 5.90
CA PHE A 25 -1.62 -8.60 6.97
C PHE A 25 -2.31 -7.48 7.75
N LEU A 26 -2.50 -7.66 9.07
CA LEU A 26 -3.25 -6.74 9.92
C LEU A 26 -2.66 -5.32 9.92
N ALA A 27 -1.34 -5.17 10.01
CA ALA A 27 -0.70 -3.86 10.03
C ALA A 27 -0.91 -3.11 8.70
N LEU A 28 -0.85 -3.82 7.57
CA LEU A 28 -1.16 -3.27 6.26
C LEU A 28 -2.64 -2.85 6.20
N ARG A 29 -3.56 -3.70 6.66
CA ARG A 29 -4.99 -3.39 6.70
C ARG A 29 -5.28 -2.12 7.51
N ILE A 30 -4.66 -1.96 8.68
CA ILE A 30 -4.83 -0.77 9.53
C ILE A 30 -4.30 0.48 8.80
N LEU A 31 -3.13 0.36 8.18
CA LEU A 31 -2.51 1.44 7.41
C LEU A 31 -3.42 1.88 6.25
N MET A 32 -3.92 0.93 5.46
CA MET A 32 -4.83 1.20 4.34
C MET A 32 -6.16 1.81 4.80
N GLN A 33 -6.71 1.36 5.93
CA GLN A 33 -7.90 1.99 6.53
C GLN A 33 -7.63 3.42 7.04
N ARG A 34 -6.41 3.73 7.46
CA ARG A 34 -6.01 5.09 7.85
C ARG A 34 -5.91 6.00 6.63
N ILE A 35 -5.32 5.48 5.55
CA ILE A 35 -5.24 6.14 4.24
C ILE A 35 -6.65 6.43 3.70
N ALA A 36 -7.53 5.43 3.72
CA ALA A 36 -8.93 5.57 3.29
C ALA A 36 -9.67 6.68 4.06
N ARG A 37 -9.51 6.75 5.38
CA ARG A 37 -10.13 7.78 6.23
C ARG A 37 -9.63 9.19 5.97
N ASN A 38 -8.40 9.32 5.46
CA ASN A 38 -7.78 10.61 5.13
C ASN A 38 -7.93 10.96 3.64
N SER A 39 -8.70 10.17 2.88
CA SER A 39 -9.00 10.46 1.47
C SER A 39 -10.11 11.52 1.36
N PRO A 40 -10.03 12.48 0.41
CA PRO A 40 -9.00 12.63 -0.62
C PRO A 40 -7.69 13.23 -0.07
N LEU A 41 -6.57 12.57 -0.40
CA LEU A 41 -5.24 13.00 0.00
C LEU A 41 -4.69 14.10 -0.92
N ALA A 42 -4.11 15.14 -0.32
CA ALA A 42 -3.29 16.13 -1.03
C ALA A 42 -2.05 15.45 -1.69
N PRO A 43 -1.48 16.01 -2.76
CA PRO A 43 -0.36 15.39 -3.49
C PRO A 43 0.84 15.01 -2.60
N ALA A 44 1.21 15.89 -1.66
CA ALA A 44 2.28 15.63 -0.69
C ALA A 44 1.92 14.49 0.29
N ALA A 45 0.67 14.44 0.75
CA ALA A 45 0.19 13.38 1.64
C ALA A 45 0.09 12.02 0.92
N ARG A 46 -0.21 12.03 -0.38
CA ARG A 46 -0.21 10.83 -1.23
C ARG A 46 1.19 10.26 -1.38
N ALA A 47 2.19 11.10 -1.65
CA ALA A 47 3.59 10.66 -1.73
C ALA A 47 4.07 10.05 -0.41
N ALA A 48 3.74 10.67 0.72
CA ALA A 48 4.05 10.15 2.05
C ALA A 48 3.35 8.81 2.33
N ALA A 49 2.08 8.67 1.95
CA ALA A 49 1.34 7.42 2.10
C ALA A 49 1.97 6.29 1.27
N ILE A 50 2.34 6.56 0.01
CA ILE A 50 3.03 5.58 -0.85
C ILE A 50 4.36 5.14 -0.22
N GLU A 51 5.14 6.08 0.30
CA GLU A 51 6.41 5.77 0.97
C GLU A 51 6.19 4.88 2.21
N GLU A 52 5.18 5.19 3.01
CA GLU A 52 4.86 4.44 4.23
C GLU A 52 4.37 3.02 3.92
N VAL A 53 3.49 2.88 2.92
CA VAL A 53 3.03 1.58 2.41
C VAL A 53 4.24 0.77 1.91
N GLN A 54 5.05 1.34 1.02
CA GLN A 54 6.21 0.66 0.44
C GLN A 54 7.24 0.26 1.51
N ALA A 55 7.47 1.11 2.52
CA ALA A 55 8.35 0.79 3.63
C ALA A 55 7.80 -0.38 4.47
N LEU A 56 6.49 -0.44 4.69
CA LEU A 56 5.85 -1.57 5.39
C LEU A 56 6.00 -2.86 4.60
N PHE A 57 5.78 -2.81 3.28
CA PHE A 57 5.98 -3.96 2.41
C PHE A 57 7.44 -4.44 2.40
N THR A 58 8.39 -3.52 2.32
CA THR A 58 9.83 -3.85 2.30
C THR A 58 10.30 -4.42 3.64
N LYS A 59 9.88 -3.84 4.76
CA LYS A 59 10.27 -4.30 6.11
C LYS A 59 9.67 -5.67 6.46
N ASN A 60 8.52 -6.00 5.89
CA ASN A 60 7.77 -7.21 6.25
C ASN A 60 7.63 -8.17 5.07
N GLU A 61 8.52 -8.11 4.06
CA GLU A 61 8.37 -8.76 2.74
C GLU A 61 7.87 -10.22 2.84
N ARG A 62 8.41 -11.00 3.78
CA ARG A 62 8.00 -12.40 4.01
C ARG A 62 6.54 -12.56 4.47
N LEU A 63 6.05 -11.63 5.30
CA LEU A 63 4.70 -11.65 5.86
C LEU A 63 3.67 -11.09 4.89
N VAL A 64 4.05 -10.09 4.09
CA VAL A 64 3.18 -9.46 3.09
C VAL A 64 3.30 -10.09 1.70
N ALA A 65 4.09 -11.16 1.53
CA ALA A 65 4.31 -11.79 0.21
C ALA A 65 3.00 -12.19 -0.48
N ALA A 66 2.04 -12.72 0.28
CA ALA A 66 0.71 -13.06 -0.22
C ALA A 66 -0.08 -11.82 -0.65
N ASP A 67 0.01 -10.72 0.12
CA ASP A 67 -0.63 -9.45 -0.23
C ASP A 67 0.02 -8.82 -1.45
N ILE A 68 1.36 -8.85 -1.56
CA ILE A 68 2.10 -8.39 -2.76
C ILE A 68 1.61 -9.14 -3.99
N GLN A 69 1.49 -10.47 -3.90
CA GLN A 69 1.05 -11.28 -5.02
C GLN A 69 -0.43 -11.01 -5.36
N SER A 70 -1.29 -10.75 -4.38
CA SER A 70 -2.69 -10.44 -4.64
C SER A 70 -2.92 -9.03 -5.20
N ILE A 71 -2.03 -8.07 -4.91
CA ILE A 71 -2.17 -6.66 -5.31
C ILE A 71 -1.41 -6.37 -6.62
N PHE A 72 -0.21 -6.95 -6.76
CA PHE A 72 0.72 -6.65 -7.87
C PHE A 72 0.98 -7.83 -8.82
N GLY A 73 0.43 -9.01 -8.51
CA GLY A 73 0.54 -10.22 -9.34
C GLY A 73 -0.50 -10.30 -10.44
#